data_AF-A0A401QV34-F1
#
_entry.id   AF-A0A401QV34-F1
#
_cell.length_a   1.000
_cell.length_b   1.000
_cell.length_c   1.000
_cell.angle_alpha   90.00
_cell.angle_beta   90.00
_cell.angle_gamma   90.00
#
_symmetry.space_group_name_H-M   'P 1'
#
loop_
_entity.id
_entity.type
_entity.pdbx_description
1 polymer ?
#
loop_
_entity_poly.entity_id
_entity_poly.type
_entity_poly.pdbx_seq_one_letter_code
_entity_poly.pdbx_strand_id
1 'polypeptide(L)'
;MLAGLSGRVLPALPHVPVRGPVRPARGRTRLVPVAWDGSAARIVSGHGSAFLHGATMSDAPAALTPDWTDGDPAPLVLTPG
;
A
#
# COMPACT_ATOMS: atom_id res chain seq x y z
N MET A 1 9.28 -9.63 -8.81
CA MET A 1 10.08 -10.05 -9.99
C MET A 1 11.09 -11.13 -9.66
N LEU A 2 11.97 -10.93 -8.67
CA LEU A 2 12.96 -11.95 -8.26
C LEU A 2 12.33 -13.31 -7.91
N ALA A 3 11.23 -13.34 -7.15
CA ALA A 3 10.55 -14.61 -6.83
C ALA A 3 10.11 -15.37 -8.10
N GLY A 4 9.42 -14.72 -9.04
CA GLY A 4 9.01 -15.34 -10.30
C GLY A 4 10.19 -15.79 -11.17
N LEU A 5 11.26 -15.00 -11.25
CA LEU A 5 12.50 -15.39 -11.95
C LEU A 5 13.21 -16.57 -11.28
N SER A 6 13.05 -16.74 -9.97
CA SER A 6 13.54 -17.90 -9.22
C SER A 6 12.58 -19.09 -9.24
N GLY A 7 11.52 -19.07 -10.06
CA GLY A 7 10.51 -20.12 -10.12
C GLY A 7 9.62 -20.22 -8.86
N ARG A 8 9.67 -19.24 -7.95
CA ARG A 8 8.82 -19.21 -6.75
C ARG A 8 7.45 -18.64 -7.10
N VAL A 9 6.41 -19.29 -6.60
CA VAL A 9 5.03 -18.80 -6.68
C VAL A 9 4.94 -17.45 -5.98
N LEU A 10 4.35 -16.47 -6.66
CA LEU A 10 4.05 -15.17 -6.07
C LEU A 10 2.75 -15.28 -5.27
N PRO A 11 2.76 -15.05 -3.95
CA PRO A 11 1.53 -15.04 -3.18
C PRO A 11 0.63 -13.90 -3.65
N ALA A 12 -0.69 -14.13 -3.62
CA ALA A 12 -1.66 -13.07 -3.87
C ALA A 12 -1.54 -11.98 -2.80
N LEU A 13 -1.68 -10.73 -3.20
CA LEU A 13 -1.66 -9.61 -2.26
C LEU A 13 -3.00 -9.54 -1.51
N PRO A 14 -2.99 -9.40 -0.17
CA PRO A 14 -4.21 -9.21 0.59
C PRO A 14 -4.84 -7.86 0.22
N HIS A 15 -6.15 -7.87 0.00
CA HIS A 15 -6.94 -6.66 -0.24
C HIS A 15 -7.67 -6.30 1.05
N VAL A 16 -7.42 -5.10 1.56
CA VAL A 16 -8.06 -4.62 2.79
C VAL A 16 -8.61 -3.21 2.58
N PRO A 17 -9.68 -2.83 3.30
CA PRO A 17 -10.16 -1.45 3.29
C PRO A 17 -9.03 -0.48 3.69
N VAL A 18 -8.78 0.52 2.85
CA VAL A 18 -7.81 1.58 3.15
C VAL A 18 -8.55 2.87 3.49
N ARG A 19 -8.10 3.59 4.51
CA ARG A 19 -8.69 4.88 4.90
C ARG A 19 -7.65 5.96 5.12
N GLY A 20 -8.02 7.20 4.84
CA GLY A 20 -7.24 8.38 5.18
C GLY A 20 -7.09 9.37 4.03
N PRO A 21 -6.59 10.58 4.34
CA PRO A 21 -6.47 11.63 3.36
C PRO A 21 -5.36 11.32 2.36
N VAL A 22 -5.71 11.23 1.08
CA VAL A 22 -4.74 11.11 -0.01
C VAL A 22 -5.24 11.89 -1.21
N ARG A 23 -4.34 12.63 -1.86
CA ARG A 23 -4.64 13.25 -3.14
C ARG A 23 -4.51 12.19 -4.24
N PRO A 24 -5.59 11.88 -5.00
CA PRO A 24 -5.50 10.93 -6.10
C PRO A 24 -4.50 11.40 -7.15
N ALA A 25 -3.73 10.47 -7.70
CA ALA A 25 -2.88 10.73 -8.85
C ALA A 25 -3.70 10.40 -10.11
N ARG A 26 -4.07 11.42 -10.90
CA ARG A 26 -4.91 11.22 -12.10
C ARG A 26 -4.28 10.19 -13.03
N GLY A 27 -5.02 9.13 -13.31
CA GLY A 27 -4.63 8.06 -14.23
C GLY A 27 -3.42 7.22 -13.79
N ARG A 28 -3.02 7.28 -12.50
CA ARG A 28 -1.87 6.52 -11.99
C ARG A 28 -2.20 5.81 -10.69
N THR A 29 -1.69 4.59 -10.56
CA THR A 29 -1.65 3.90 -9.27
C THR A 29 -0.70 4.63 -8.33
N ARG A 30 -1.12 4.90 -7.10
CA ARG A 30 -0.31 5.55 -6.08
C ARG A 30 0.04 4.56 -4.98
N LEU A 31 1.33 4.43 -4.68
CA LEU A 31 1.79 3.73 -3.48
C LEU A 31 1.77 4.70 -2.29
N VAL A 32 1.10 4.32 -1.21
CA VAL A 32 1.02 5.10 0.03
C VAL A 32 1.40 4.24 1.24
N PRO A 33 2.19 4.78 2.19
CA PRO A 33 2.50 4.07 3.42
C PRO A 33 1.24 3.95 4.28
N VAL A 34 0.97 2.75 4.81
CA VAL A 34 -0.16 2.48 5.69
C VAL A 34 0.25 1.75 6.96
N ALA A 35 -0.43 2.05 8.07
CA ALA A 35 -0.45 1.22 9.26
C ALA A 35 -1.63 0.24 9.17
N TRP A 36 -1.42 -1.04 9.43
CA TRP A 36 -2.41 -2.10 9.31
C TRP A 36 -2.73 -2.71 10.68
N ASP A 37 -3.99 -2.60 11.11
CA ASP A 37 -4.45 -3.14 12.39
C ASP A 37 -4.98 -4.58 12.31
N GLY A 38 -4.77 -5.25 11.18
CA GLY A 38 -5.30 -6.58 10.88
C GLY A 38 -6.70 -6.57 10.24
N SER A 39 -7.46 -5.48 10.37
CA SER A 39 -8.80 -5.34 9.79
C SER A 39 -8.89 -4.29 8.69
N ALA A 40 -8.20 -3.16 8.87
CA ALA A 40 -8.16 -2.04 7.96
C ALA A 40 -6.79 -1.37 7.96
N ALA A 41 -6.45 -0.76 6.83
CA ALA A 41 -5.22 0.01 6.67
C ALA A 41 -5.50 1.51 6.78
N ARG A 42 -4.67 2.24 7.50
CA ARG A 42 -4.75 3.71 7.61
C ARG A 42 -3.53 4.36 6.98
N ILE A 43 -3.76 5.33 6.11
CA ILE A 43 -2.71 6.11 5.46
C ILE A 43 -1.95 6.92 6.51
N VAL A 44 -0.64 6.70 6.59
CA VAL A 44 0.24 7.44 7.50
C VAL A 44 0.49 8.84 6.92
N SER A 45 0.13 9.87 7.66
CA SER A 45 0.31 11.27 7.26
C SER A 45 1.81 11.65 7.13
N GLY A 46 2.13 12.55 6.20
CA GLY A 46 3.52 12.97 5.93
C GLY A 46 4.17 12.29 4.72
N HIS A 47 3.37 11.78 3.78
CA HIS A 47 3.86 11.00 2.64
C HIS A 47 4.41 11.87 1.48
N GLY A 48 5.69 11.67 1.13
CA GLY A 48 6.38 12.23 -0.04
C GLY A 48 7.52 11.30 -0.49
N SER A 49 7.97 11.40 -1.74
CA SER A 49 8.97 10.47 -2.34
C SER A 49 10.32 10.43 -1.63
N ALA A 50 10.63 11.44 -0.81
CA ALA A 50 11.85 11.51 0.01
C ALA A 50 11.61 11.18 1.50
N PHE A 51 10.41 10.78 1.90
CA PHE A 51 10.05 10.64 3.30
C PHE A 51 10.21 9.20 3.80
N LEU A 52 11.48 8.82 4.06
CA LEU A 52 11.83 7.52 4.66
C LEU A 52 11.20 7.29 6.03
N HIS A 53 10.85 8.36 6.74
CA HIS A 53 10.13 8.27 8.02
C HIS A 53 8.76 7.60 7.86
N GLY A 54 8.09 7.79 6.72
CA GLY A 54 6.85 7.08 6.38
C GLY A 54 7.05 5.57 6.24
N ALA A 55 8.21 5.11 5.77
CA ALA A 55 8.56 3.69 5.70
C ALA A 55 8.95 3.10 7.07
N THR A 56 9.35 3.93 8.04
CA THR A 56 9.66 3.50 9.41
C THR A 56 8.41 3.34 10.26
N MET A 57 7.37 4.14 9.98
CA MET A 57 6.11 4.18 10.75
C MET A 57 4.96 3.40 10.11
N SER A 58 5.18 2.80 8.93
CA SER A 58 4.16 2.00 8.24
C SER A 58 4.51 0.52 8.28
N ASP A 59 3.47 -0.30 8.32
CA ASP A 59 3.60 -1.75 8.28
C ASP A 59 3.79 -2.24 6.83
N ALA A 60 3.17 -1.54 5.88
CA ALA A 60 3.27 -1.84 4.46
C ALA A 60 2.86 -0.63 3.58
N PRO A 61 3.21 -0.62 2.29
CA PRO A 61 2.57 0.26 1.32
C PRO A 61 1.30 -0.36 0.72
N ALA A 62 0.26 0.45 0.57
CA ALA A 62 -0.96 0.13 -0.18
C ALA A 62 -0.87 0.69 -1.61
N ALA A 63 -1.40 -0.04 -2.60
CA ALA A 63 -1.47 0.43 -3.98
C ALA A 63 -2.89 0.90 -4.34
N LEU A 64 -3.09 2.20 -4.34
CA LEU A 64 -4.38 2.83 -4.65
C LEU A 64 -4.53 3.04 -6.15
N THR A 65 -5.58 2.50 -6.75
CA THR A 65 -5.91 2.72 -8.16
C THR A 65 -6.36 4.16 -8.40
N PRO A 66 -6.40 4.64 -9.66
CA PRO A 66 -6.83 6.01 -9.96
C PRO A 66 -8.26 6.33 -9.50
N ASP A 67 -9.11 5.31 -9.46
CA ASP A 67 -10.54 5.40 -9.13
C ASP A 67 -10.83 5.07 -7.65
N TRP A 68 -9.78 4.83 -6.85
CA TRP A 68 -9.90 4.51 -5.44
C TRP A 68 -10.51 5.69 -4.66
N THR A 69 -11.44 5.36 -3.77
CA THR A 69 -12.10 6.28 -2.83
C THR A 69 -11.85 5.82 -1.38
N ASP A 70 -11.99 6.73 -0.42
CA ASP A 70 -11.80 6.40 1.01
C ASP A 70 -12.68 5.23 1.45
N GLY A 71 -12.04 4.21 2.02
CA GLY A 71 -12.69 2.95 2.43
C GLY A 71 -12.63 1.85 1.39
N ASP A 72 -12.29 2.13 0.13
CA ASP A 72 -12.20 1.11 -0.90
C ASP A 72 -11.06 0.12 -0.59
N PRO A 73 -11.29 -1.18 -0.83
CA PRO A 73 -10.24 -2.18 -0.68
C PRO A 73 -9.08 -1.92 -1.65
N ALA A 74 -7.85 -2.01 -1.16
CA ALA A 74 -6.65 -1.95 -1.98
C ALA A 74 -5.65 -3.04 -1.58
N PRO A 75 -4.83 -3.53 -2.53
CA PRO A 75 -3.80 -4.51 -2.22
C PRO A 75 -2.69 -3.90 -1.36
N LEU A 76 -2.31 -4.62 -0.30
CA LEU A 76 -1.12 -4.30 0.50
C LEU A 76 0.09 -5.08 -0.02
N VAL A 77 1.21 -4.38 -0.22
CA VAL A 77 2.48 -5.00 -0.59
C VAL A 77 3.22 -5.36 0.70
N LEU A 78 2.90 -6.53 1.24
CA LEU A 78 3.61 -7.05 2.40
C LEU A 78 5.00 -7.51 2.01
N THR A 79 6.01 -7.10 2.77
CA THR A 79 7.35 -7.65 2.62
C THR A 79 7.36 -9.05 3.25
N PRO A 80 7.68 -10.12 2.52
CA PRO A 80 7.88 -11.42 3.15
C PRO A 80 9.05 -11.29 4.14
N GLY A 81 8.82 -11.73 5.39
CA GLY A 81 9.89 -11.92 6.36
C GLY A 81 10.84 -13.04 5.96
#